data_AF-A0A382TQF2-F1
#
_entry.id   AF-A0A382TQF2-F1
#
_cell.length_a   1.000
_cell.length_b   1.000
_cell.length_c   1.000
_cell.angle_alpha   90.00
_cell.angle_beta   90.00
_cell.angle_gamma   90.00
#
_symmetry.space_group_name_H-M   'P 1'
#
loop_
_entity.id
_entity.type
_entity.pdbx_description
1 polymer ?
#
loop_
_entity_poly.entity_id
_entity_poly.type
_entity_poly.pdbx_seq_one_letter_code
_entity_poly.pdbx_strand_id
1 'polypeptide(L)'
;VKHNKIKIIRDKIDAIDHQLIKLIQKRGSLAQKVGELKSLVTLNSSLYKPDREVEILRNVVKFSDGVIPDDKVKHIFKEIISACLFLEEQLTIAYLGPEGTYSEAALIKHFGSSVLKDPRPTIEDVFHQVRTGAANFGLIPVENSSEGVVNATLNGLADEELNICGETYLPIH
;
A
#
# COMPACT_ATOMS: atom_id res chain seq x y z
N VAL A 1 26.58 33.28 -15.08
CA VAL A 1 25.17 33.57 -15.46
C VAL A 1 24.25 32.34 -15.40
N LYS A 2 24.58 31.19 -16.04
CA LYS A 2 23.73 29.98 -16.02
C LYS A 2 23.45 29.41 -14.62
N HIS A 3 24.45 29.36 -13.73
CA HIS A 3 24.26 28.90 -12.34
C HIS A 3 23.25 29.73 -11.54
N ASN A 4 23.19 31.04 -11.78
CA ASN A 4 22.24 31.91 -11.08
C ASN A 4 20.79 31.65 -11.52
N LYS A 5 20.58 31.34 -12.82
CA LYS A 5 19.25 30.94 -13.33
C LYS A 5 18.78 29.61 -12.76
N ILE A 6 19.68 28.63 -12.63
CA ILE A 6 19.37 27.33 -12.00
C ILE A 6 18.98 27.54 -10.53
N LYS A 7 19.72 28.37 -9.80
CA LYS A 7 19.42 28.66 -8.39
C LYS A 7 18.01 29.24 -8.22
N ILE A 8 17.63 30.25 -9.02
CA ILE A 8 16.29 30.85 -8.98
C ILE A 8 15.18 29.81 -9.23
N ILE A 9 15.40 28.83 -10.12
CA ILE A 9 14.43 27.76 -10.36
C ILE A 9 14.35 26.82 -9.16
N ARG A 10 15.49 26.45 -8.55
CA ARG A 10 15.52 25.62 -7.35
C ARG A 10 14.82 26.29 -6.16
N ASP A 11 15.05 27.57 -5.94
CA ASP A 11 14.37 28.32 -4.87
C ASP A 11 12.84 28.30 -5.06
N LYS A 12 12.35 28.30 -6.31
CA LYS A 12 10.91 28.13 -6.61
C LYS A 12 10.42 26.71 -6.35
N ILE A 13 11.23 25.68 -6.65
CA ILE A 13 10.93 24.29 -6.34
C ILE A 13 10.83 24.13 -4.81
N ASP A 14 11.81 24.62 -4.06
CA ASP A 14 11.82 24.55 -2.59
C ASP A 14 10.57 25.22 -1.99
N ALA A 15 10.13 26.35 -2.55
CA ALA A 15 8.90 27.02 -2.12
C ALA A 15 7.64 26.19 -2.40
N ILE A 16 7.62 25.40 -3.47
CA ILE A 16 6.54 24.45 -3.77
C ILE A 16 6.62 23.26 -2.82
N ASP A 17 7.80 22.72 -2.56
CA ASP A 17 8.01 21.58 -1.66
C ASP A 17 7.53 21.89 -0.23
N HIS A 18 7.79 23.11 0.25
CA HIS A 18 7.25 23.60 1.52
C HIS A 18 5.71 23.65 1.55
N GLN A 19 5.06 23.91 0.42
CA GLN A 19 3.59 23.87 0.34
C GLN A 19 3.08 22.44 0.26
N LEU A 20 3.74 21.59 -0.52
CA LEU A 20 3.41 20.17 -0.64
C LEU A 20 3.46 19.48 0.73
N ILE A 21 4.53 19.66 1.51
CA ILE A 21 4.63 19.02 2.81
C ILE A 21 3.53 19.50 3.78
N LYS A 22 3.17 20.79 3.75
CA LYS A 22 2.06 21.31 4.56
C LYS A 22 0.71 20.70 4.15
N LEU A 23 0.47 20.52 2.85
CA LEU A 23 -0.75 19.89 2.34
C LEU A 23 -0.81 18.40 2.70
N ILE A 24 0.31 17.68 2.59
CA ILE A 24 0.42 16.27 2.97
C ILE A 24 0.15 16.10 4.47
N GLN A 25 0.76 16.93 5.33
CA GLN A 25 0.52 16.90 6.77
C GLN A 25 -0.95 17.21 7.11
N LYS A 26 -1.55 18.22 6.46
CA LYS A 26 -2.98 18.53 6.63
C LYS A 26 -3.87 17.36 6.22
N ARG A 27 -3.56 16.66 5.12
CA ARG A 27 -4.25 15.42 4.72
C ARG A 27 -4.10 14.33 5.77
N GLY A 28 -2.89 14.14 6.31
CA GLY A 28 -2.62 13.18 7.40
C GLY A 28 -3.45 13.46 8.65
N SER A 29 -3.55 14.72 9.08
CA SER A 29 -4.41 15.09 10.23
C SER A 29 -5.90 14.81 9.98
N LEU A 30 -6.37 14.90 8.73
CA LEU A 30 -7.74 14.52 8.38
C LEU A 30 -7.93 13.01 8.39
N ALA A 31 -6.95 12.25 7.88
CA ALA A 31 -6.95 10.79 7.96
C ALA A 31 -6.99 10.32 9.41
N GLN A 32 -6.16 10.87 10.29
CA GLN A 32 -6.17 10.57 11.72
C GLN A 32 -7.56 10.77 12.36
N LYS A 33 -8.21 11.91 12.09
CA LYS A 33 -9.58 12.16 12.57
C LYS A 33 -10.60 11.16 12.03
N VAL A 34 -10.42 10.70 10.79
CA VAL A 34 -11.26 9.65 10.21
C VAL A 34 -11.05 8.33 10.95
N GLY A 35 -9.80 7.96 11.27
CA GLY A 35 -9.47 6.80 12.10
C GLY A 35 -10.11 6.87 13.49
N GLU A 36 -9.98 8.01 14.18
CA GLU A 36 -10.58 8.27 15.49
C GLU A 36 -12.12 8.15 15.48
N LEU A 37 -12.79 8.66 14.44
CA LEU A 37 -14.24 8.57 14.34
C LEU A 37 -14.72 7.15 14.01
N LYS A 38 -13.97 6.40 13.20
CA LYS A 38 -14.36 5.04 12.80
C LYS A 38 -14.13 4.01 13.91
N SER A 39 -13.09 4.18 14.74
CA SER A 39 -12.85 3.32 15.91
C SER A 39 -13.97 3.39 16.94
N LEU A 40 -14.70 4.51 16.99
CA LEU A 40 -15.88 4.69 17.85
C LEU A 40 -17.17 4.05 17.30
N VAL A 41 -17.23 3.77 16.00
CA VAL A 41 -18.48 3.34 15.31
C VAL A 41 -18.47 1.86 14.97
N THR A 42 -17.31 1.28 14.65
CA THR A 42 -17.23 -0.11 14.17
C THR A 42 -16.15 -0.88 14.91
N LEU A 43 -16.54 -1.70 15.89
CA LEU A 43 -15.68 -2.79 16.34
C LEU A 43 -15.58 -3.80 15.18
N ASN A 44 -14.37 -4.04 14.66
CA ASN A 44 -14.03 -5.16 13.77
C ASN A 44 -14.25 -5.00 12.24
N SER A 45 -14.32 -3.79 11.69
CA SER A 45 -14.17 -3.62 10.23
C SER A 45 -12.80 -3.03 9.89
N SER A 46 -12.00 -3.71 9.07
CA SER A 46 -10.76 -3.15 8.54
C SER A 46 -11.02 -1.78 7.89
N LEU A 47 -10.19 -0.79 8.23
CA LEU A 47 -10.28 0.56 7.72
C LEU A 47 -9.73 0.65 6.28
N TYR A 48 -8.95 -0.34 5.87
CA TYR A 48 -8.45 -0.47 4.50
C TYR A 48 -9.59 -0.85 3.55
N LYS A 49 -9.88 0.04 2.59
CA LYS A 49 -10.87 -0.17 1.54
C LYS A 49 -10.22 0.03 0.17
N PRO A 50 -9.84 -1.07 -0.53
CA PRO A 50 -9.23 -0.99 -1.86
C PRO A 50 -10.02 -0.13 -2.85
N ASP A 51 -11.35 -0.23 -2.86
CA ASP A 51 -12.22 0.57 -3.74
C ASP A 51 -12.03 2.08 -3.55
N ARG A 52 -11.80 2.51 -2.30
CA ARG A 52 -11.58 3.92 -1.98
C ARG A 52 -10.23 4.39 -2.49
N GLU A 53 -9.20 3.55 -2.41
CA GLU A 53 -7.89 3.85 -2.99
C GLU A 53 -8.00 4.03 -4.51
N VAL A 54 -8.69 3.11 -5.20
CA VAL A 54 -8.94 3.19 -6.64
C VAL A 54 -9.66 4.49 -7.01
N GLU A 55 -10.69 4.89 -6.24
CA GLU A 55 -11.42 6.13 -6.45
C GLU A 55 -10.52 7.37 -6.30
N ILE A 56 -9.70 7.41 -5.25
CA ILE A 56 -8.74 8.51 -5.01
C ILE A 56 -7.77 8.61 -6.18
N LEU A 57 -7.15 7.51 -6.60
CA LEU A 57 -6.18 7.50 -7.70
C LEU A 57 -6.80 7.94 -9.03
N ARG A 58 -8.04 7.51 -9.32
CA ARG A 58 -8.79 7.98 -10.50
C ARG A 58 -9.04 9.48 -10.45
N ASN A 59 -9.46 10.00 -9.30
CA ASN A 59 -9.74 11.42 -9.14
C ASN A 59 -8.47 12.27 -9.30
N VAL A 60 -7.36 11.86 -8.69
CA VAL A 60 -6.07 12.56 -8.80
C VAL A 60 -5.62 12.67 -10.25
N VAL A 61 -5.71 11.58 -11.02
CA VAL A 61 -5.35 11.56 -12.44
C VAL A 61 -6.27 12.45 -13.26
N LYS A 62 -7.57 12.43 -12.99
CA LYS A 62 -8.54 13.29 -13.68
C LYS A 62 -8.21 14.79 -13.57
N PHE A 63 -7.59 15.20 -12.46
CA PHE A 63 -7.17 16.59 -12.23
C PHE A 63 -5.66 16.80 -12.48
N SER A 64 -4.96 15.79 -13.00
CA SER A 64 -3.57 15.93 -13.40
C SER A 64 -3.53 16.56 -14.79
N ASP A 65 -3.19 17.85 -14.86
CA ASP A 65 -2.94 18.58 -16.12
C ASP A 65 -1.50 19.10 -16.10
N GLY A 66 -0.53 18.19 -16.25
CA GLY A 66 0.87 18.50 -16.04
C GLY A 66 1.83 17.63 -16.83
N VAL A 67 3.13 17.92 -16.68
CA VAL A 67 4.22 17.25 -17.41
C VAL A 67 4.58 15.86 -16.87
N ILE A 68 4.07 15.50 -15.69
CA ILE A 68 4.35 14.20 -15.05
C ILE A 68 3.33 13.18 -15.57
N PRO A 69 3.77 12.04 -16.12
CA PRO A 69 2.86 10.99 -16.57
C PRO A 69 1.96 10.44 -15.46
N ASP A 70 0.74 10.06 -15.82
CA ASP A 70 -0.29 9.57 -14.90
C ASP A 70 0.16 8.38 -14.03
N ASP A 71 0.95 7.46 -14.58
CA ASP A 71 1.47 6.31 -13.81
C ASP A 71 2.36 6.78 -12.66
N LYS A 72 3.21 7.79 -12.89
CA LYS A 72 4.08 8.37 -11.86
C LYS A 72 3.29 9.14 -10.82
N VAL A 73 2.27 9.89 -11.23
CA VAL A 73 1.36 10.57 -10.30
C VAL A 73 0.66 9.56 -9.40
N LYS A 74 0.16 8.46 -9.96
CA LYS A 74 -0.46 7.37 -9.17
C LYS A 74 0.51 6.80 -8.14
N HIS A 75 1.76 6.54 -8.49
CA HIS A 75 2.76 6.03 -7.56
C HIS A 75 3.02 6.99 -6.39
N ILE A 76 3.17 8.29 -6.66
CA ILE A 76 3.35 9.30 -5.60
C ILE A 76 2.16 9.31 -4.65
N PHE A 77 0.95 9.34 -5.20
CA PHE A 77 -0.26 9.37 -4.38
C PHE A 77 -0.49 8.07 -3.62
N LYS A 78 -0.06 6.93 -4.15
CA LYS A 78 -0.11 5.65 -3.44
C LYS A 78 0.72 5.69 -2.15
N GLU A 79 1.93 6.24 -2.18
CA GLU A 79 2.73 6.41 -0.96
C GLU A 79 2.10 7.41 0.02
N ILE A 80 1.51 8.50 -0.47
CA ILE A 80 0.77 9.45 0.38
C ILE A 80 -0.46 8.77 1.03
N ILE A 81 -1.15 7.89 0.31
CA ILE A 81 -2.27 7.10 0.83
C ILE A 81 -1.76 6.12 1.88
N SER A 82 -0.72 5.33 1.59
CA SER A 82 -0.06 4.40 2.51
C SER A 82 0.32 5.08 3.83
N ALA A 83 1.01 6.23 3.76
CA ALA A 83 1.41 6.97 4.95
C ALA A 83 0.22 7.46 5.79
N CYS A 84 -0.92 7.78 5.16
CA CYS A 84 -2.12 8.21 5.87
C CYS A 84 -2.92 7.04 6.42
N LEU A 85 -2.94 5.89 5.72
CA LEU A 85 -3.56 4.66 6.23
C LEU A 85 -2.88 4.20 7.52
N PHE A 86 -1.56 4.31 7.61
CA PHE A 86 -0.82 4.03 8.84
C PHE A 86 -1.30 4.86 10.05
N LEU A 87 -1.81 6.08 9.82
CA LEU A 87 -2.38 6.94 10.87
C LEU A 87 -3.83 6.56 11.22
N GLU A 88 -4.55 5.88 10.33
CA GLU A 88 -5.91 5.39 10.55
C GLU A 88 -5.91 4.03 11.25
N GLU A 89 -5.08 3.09 10.77
CA GLU A 89 -4.94 1.72 11.28
C GLU A 89 -3.52 1.22 10.99
N GLN A 90 -2.87 0.62 11.98
CA GLN A 90 -1.63 -0.13 11.72
C GLN A 90 -1.97 -1.47 11.08
N LEU A 91 -1.86 -1.54 9.75
CA LEU A 91 -2.07 -2.77 9.01
C LEU A 91 -0.86 -3.69 9.16
N THR A 92 -1.08 -4.87 9.71
CA THR A 92 -0.12 -5.98 9.71
C THR A 92 -0.42 -6.90 8.54
N ILE A 93 0.57 -7.08 7.66
CA ILE A 93 0.46 -7.94 6.48
C ILE A 93 1.42 -9.12 6.63
N ALA A 94 0.84 -10.32 6.76
CA ALA A 94 1.59 -11.56 6.74
C ALA A 94 1.94 -11.94 5.29
N TYR A 95 3.16 -12.39 5.05
CA TYR A 95 3.58 -12.80 3.70
C TYR A 95 4.62 -13.90 3.72
N LEU A 96 4.74 -14.62 2.61
CA LEU A 96 5.76 -15.66 2.44
C LEU A 96 7.15 -15.02 2.38
N GLY A 97 7.92 -15.16 3.46
CA GLY A 97 9.25 -14.60 3.64
C GLY A 97 10.38 -15.46 3.05
N PRO A 98 11.64 -15.18 3.44
CA PRO A 98 12.08 -14.15 4.38
C PRO A 98 11.97 -12.72 3.82
N GLU A 99 12.46 -11.73 4.57
CA GLU A 99 12.68 -10.37 4.06
C GLU A 99 13.60 -10.36 2.84
N GLY A 100 13.41 -9.39 1.95
CA GLY A 100 14.12 -9.24 0.68
C GLY A 100 13.58 -10.10 -0.47
N THR A 101 12.46 -10.79 -0.29
CA THR A 101 11.87 -11.67 -1.31
C THR A 101 10.95 -10.92 -2.28
N TYR A 102 10.61 -11.56 -3.40
CA TYR A 102 9.59 -11.06 -4.33
C TYR A 102 8.23 -10.86 -3.67
N SER A 103 7.88 -11.68 -2.67
CA SER A 103 6.67 -11.50 -1.86
C SER A 103 6.69 -10.15 -1.12
N GLU A 104 7.84 -9.77 -0.54
CA GLU A 104 7.96 -8.47 0.12
C GLU A 104 7.84 -7.32 -0.90
N ALA A 105 8.47 -7.45 -2.07
CA ALA A 105 8.36 -6.45 -3.13
C ALA A 105 6.91 -6.32 -3.64
N ALA A 106 6.17 -7.42 -3.75
CA ALA A 106 4.76 -7.43 -4.11
C ALA A 106 3.88 -6.79 -3.04
N LEU A 107 4.19 -7.03 -1.75
CA LEU A 107 3.54 -6.39 -0.61
C LEU A 107 3.74 -4.89 -0.63
N ILE A 108 4.97 -4.40 -0.78
CA ILE A 108 5.26 -2.96 -0.86
C ILE A 108 4.55 -2.34 -2.05
N LYS A 109 4.55 -3.03 -3.21
CA LYS A 109 3.85 -2.55 -4.41
C LYS A 109 2.33 -2.47 -4.20
N HIS A 110 1.74 -3.41 -3.47
CA HIS A 110 0.28 -3.50 -3.30
C HIS A 110 -0.22 -2.59 -2.16
N PHE A 111 0.37 -2.69 -0.97
CA PHE A 111 -0.08 -2.00 0.24
C PHE A 111 0.67 -0.69 0.52
N GLY A 112 1.78 -0.45 -0.18
CA GLY A 112 2.69 0.66 0.12
C GLY A 112 3.74 0.30 1.16
N SER A 113 4.67 1.22 1.41
CA SER A 113 5.84 0.98 2.26
C SER A 113 5.59 1.09 3.77
N SER A 114 4.42 1.63 4.18
CA SER A 114 4.16 2.03 5.57
C SER A 114 3.44 0.97 6.42
N VAL A 115 3.16 -0.21 5.87
CA VAL A 115 2.51 -1.31 6.60
C VAL A 115 3.49 -2.07 7.50
N LEU A 116 2.98 -2.68 8.57
CA LEU A 116 3.74 -3.62 9.39
C LEU A 116 3.91 -4.92 8.61
N LYS A 117 5.15 -5.32 8.39
CA LYS A 117 5.53 -6.52 7.64
C LYS A 117 5.67 -7.69 8.59
N ASP A 118 4.99 -8.79 8.30
CA ASP A 118 5.07 -10.01 9.10
C ASP A 118 5.54 -11.20 8.24
N PRO A 119 6.87 -11.40 8.07
CA PRO A 119 7.39 -12.50 7.26
C PRO A 119 7.12 -13.85 7.92
N ARG A 120 6.59 -14.79 7.15
CA ARG A 120 6.28 -16.17 7.56
C ARG A 120 7.06 -17.18 6.72
N PRO A 121 7.53 -18.30 7.30
CA PRO A 121 8.34 -19.29 6.59
C PRO A 121 7.52 -20.14 5.62
N THR A 122 6.21 -20.28 5.83
CA THR A 122 5.31 -21.09 4.99
C THR A 122 4.03 -20.34 4.64
N ILE A 123 3.32 -20.81 3.61
CA ILE A 123 2.03 -20.24 3.20
C ILE A 123 0.96 -20.54 4.24
N GLU A 124 0.99 -21.74 4.81
CA GLU A 124 0.11 -22.18 5.90
C GLU A 124 0.22 -21.26 7.12
N ASP A 125 1.43 -20.80 7.45
CA ASP A 125 1.63 -19.83 8.53
C ASP A 125 0.99 -18.48 8.21
N VAL A 126 1.03 -18.02 6.94
CA VAL A 126 0.34 -16.80 6.51
C VAL A 126 -1.17 -16.95 6.69
N PHE A 127 -1.77 -18.06 6.24
CA PHE A 127 -3.18 -18.36 6.46
C PHE A 127 -3.53 -18.34 7.94
N HIS A 128 -2.70 -18.97 8.78
CA HIS A 128 -2.90 -19.01 10.23
C HIS A 128 -2.90 -17.61 10.86
N GLN A 129 -1.96 -16.73 10.50
CA GLN A 129 -1.91 -15.36 11.03
C GLN A 129 -3.18 -14.56 10.68
N VAL A 130 -3.69 -14.70 9.46
CA VAL A 130 -4.92 -14.01 9.03
C VAL A 130 -6.15 -14.58 9.74
N ARG A 131 -6.27 -15.91 9.80
CA ARG A 131 -7.41 -16.57 10.47
C ARG A 131 -7.48 -16.24 11.96
N THR A 132 -6.34 -16.18 12.64
CA THR A 132 -6.28 -15.84 14.08
C THR A 132 -6.47 -14.34 14.36
N GLY A 133 -6.50 -13.50 13.32
CA GLY A 133 -6.57 -12.04 13.45
C GLY A 133 -5.26 -11.40 13.91
N ALA A 134 -4.16 -12.15 13.93
CA ALA A 134 -2.83 -11.62 14.24
C ALA A 134 -2.27 -10.75 13.10
N ALA A 135 -2.70 -11.01 11.86
CA ALA A 135 -2.49 -10.14 10.70
C ALA A 135 -3.83 -9.70 10.09
N ASN A 136 -3.88 -8.47 9.57
CA ASN A 136 -5.06 -7.94 8.90
C ASN A 136 -5.26 -8.57 7.51
N PHE A 137 -4.16 -8.79 6.78
CA PHE A 137 -4.17 -9.43 5.46
C PHE A 137 -3.00 -10.39 5.29
N GLY A 138 -3.17 -11.33 4.37
CA GLY A 138 -2.13 -12.24 3.91
C GLY A 138 -1.79 -11.96 2.45
N LEU A 139 -0.50 -11.95 2.11
CA LEU A 139 -0.02 -11.88 0.73
C LEU A 139 0.78 -13.14 0.40
N ILE A 140 0.25 -13.93 -0.52
CA ILE A 140 0.78 -15.23 -0.90
C ILE A 140 0.86 -15.33 -2.44
N PRO A 141 1.88 -16.01 -2.98
CA PRO A 141 1.94 -16.28 -4.41
C PRO A 141 0.91 -17.35 -4.80
N VAL A 142 0.09 -17.07 -5.81
CA VAL A 142 -0.82 -18.08 -6.39
C VAL A 142 -0.19 -18.77 -7.60
N GLU A 143 0.66 -18.06 -8.33
CA GLU A 143 1.38 -18.55 -9.49
C GLU A 143 2.77 -17.89 -9.53
N ASN A 144 3.79 -18.66 -9.90
CA ASN A 144 5.15 -18.17 -10.11
C ASN A 144 5.69 -18.62 -11.48
N SER A 145 6.66 -17.88 -12.02
CA SER A 145 7.20 -18.13 -13.36
C SER A 145 8.03 -19.41 -13.48
N SER A 146 8.44 -19.99 -12.36
CA SER A 146 9.35 -21.15 -12.31
C SER A 146 8.62 -22.47 -12.11
N GLU A 147 7.63 -22.51 -11.22
CA GLU A 147 6.93 -23.74 -10.81
C GLU A 147 5.45 -23.73 -11.21
N GLY A 148 4.96 -22.63 -11.78
CA GLY A 148 3.56 -22.47 -12.18
C GLY A 148 2.68 -22.25 -10.96
N VAL A 149 1.55 -22.96 -10.90
CA VAL A 149 0.56 -22.76 -9.82
C VAL A 149 1.10 -23.27 -8.48
N VAL A 150 0.98 -22.45 -7.45
CA VAL A 150 1.45 -22.76 -6.10
C VAL A 150 0.39 -23.59 -5.37
N ASN A 151 0.55 -24.92 -5.35
CA ASN A 151 -0.42 -25.85 -4.78
C ASN A 151 -0.74 -25.57 -3.30
N ALA A 152 0.25 -25.14 -2.49
CA ALA A 152 0.01 -24.78 -1.09
C ALA A 152 -1.01 -23.64 -0.93
N THR A 153 -0.97 -22.65 -1.84
CA THR A 153 -1.96 -21.57 -1.89
C THR A 153 -3.35 -22.08 -2.26
N LEU A 154 -3.45 -22.95 -3.27
CA LEU A 154 -4.75 -23.52 -3.67
C LEU A 154 -5.38 -24.37 -2.57
N ASN A 155 -4.59 -25.21 -1.91
CA ASN A 155 -5.05 -26.04 -0.80
C ASN A 155 -5.51 -25.15 0.36
N GLY A 156 -4.71 -24.15 0.74
CA GLY A 156 -5.08 -23.20 1.80
C GLY A 156 -6.38 -22.45 1.49
N LEU A 157 -6.58 -22.00 0.25
CA LEU A 157 -7.82 -21.34 -0.17
C LEU A 157 -9.05 -22.27 -0.18
N ALA A 158 -8.84 -23.57 -0.37
CA ALA A 158 -9.92 -24.56 -0.34
C ALA A 158 -10.31 -24.94 1.10
N ASP A 159 -9.33 -24.97 2.00
CA ASP A 159 -9.49 -25.47 3.38
C ASP A 159 -9.87 -24.36 4.39
N GLU A 160 -9.51 -23.10 4.11
CA GLU A 160 -9.68 -21.97 5.04
C GLU A 160 -10.86 -21.06 4.62
N GLU A 161 -11.68 -20.62 5.58
CA GLU A 161 -12.79 -19.67 5.35
C GLU A 161 -12.28 -18.21 5.25
N LEU A 162 -11.42 -17.93 4.25
CA LEU A 162 -10.90 -16.59 3.97
C LEU A 162 -11.41 -16.04 2.63
N ASN A 163 -11.43 -14.71 2.52
CA ASN A 163 -11.83 -14.01 1.29
C ASN A 163 -10.62 -13.43 0.57
N ILE A 164 -10.63 -13.53 -0.77
CA ILE A 164 -9.67 -12.83 -1.61
C ILE A 164 -10.13 -11.37 -1.78
N CYS A 165 -9.33 -10.43 -1.28
CA CYS A 165 -9.65 -9.01 -1.27
C CYS A 165 -8.91 -8.18 -2.34
N GLY A 166 -8.03 -8.81 -3.11
CA GLY A 166 -7.27 -8.15 -4.17
C GLY A 166 -6.21 -9.05 -4.81
N GLU A 167 -5.62 -8.56 -5.89
CA GLU A 167 -4.53 -9.22 -6.61
C GLU A 167 -3.42 -8.22 -6.96
N THR A 168 -2.21 -8.73 -7.17
CA THR A 168 -1.06 -7.94 -7.62
C THR A 168 -0.15 -8.78 -8.50
N TYR A 169 0.44 -8.14 -9.50
CA TYR A 169 1.39 -8.76 -10.42
C TYR A 169 2.75 -8.10 -10.25
N LEU A 170 3.78 -8.90 -9.97
CA LEU A 170 5.17 -8.43 -9.92
C LEU A 170 5.97 -9.07 -11.07
N PRO A 171 6.39 -8.30 -12.09
CA PRO A 171 7.30 -8.80 -13.11
C PRO A 171 8.65 -9.14 -12.49
N ILE A 172 9.11 -10.37 -12.69
CA ILE A 172 10.45 -10.81 -12.30
C ILE A 172 11.34 -10.73 -13.55
N HIS A 173 12.51 -10.11 -13.42
CA HIS A 173 13.51 -9.93 -14.47
C HIS A 173 14.82 -10.59 -14.08
#